data_AF-A0A820BST1-F1
#
_entry.id   AF-A0A820BST1-F1
#
_cell.length_a   1.000
_cell.length_b   1.000
_cell.length_c   1.000
_cell.angle_alpha   90.00
_cell.angle_beta   90.00
_cell.angle_gamma   90.00
#
_symmetry.space_group_name_H-M   'P 1'
#
loop_
_entity.id
_entity.type
_entity.pdbx_description
1 polymer ?
#
loop_
_entity_poly.entity_id
_entity_poly.type
_entity_poly.pdbx_seq_one_letter_code
_entity_poly.pdbx_strand_id
1 'polypeptide(L)'
;TPPLIKTIQQLKHEIELLEALDGIEIAFTTLNTDPNTRLNPIDQHYEQLKCKLYSIEKNEDIYILIDKYLQSTHASTHQQYKMEIEHVFKVERENENTLFKDVGNKMLLWHGSRLANFAGIMRQGLRIAPPEAPGVSKINLKFIYYECKCVENVNNQQSRIVFKQQEILRI
;
A
#
# COMPACT_ATOMS: atom_id res chain seq x y z
N THR A 1 19.30 -4.98 29.37
CA THR A 1 20.14 -5.26 28.19
C THR A 1 19.23 -5.41 26.99
N PRO A 2 19.52 -4.76 25.85
CA PRO A 2 18.70 -4.91 24.65
C PRO A 2 18.69 -6.39 24.18
N PRO A 3 17.54 -6.92 23.72
CA PRO A 3 17.41 -8.31 23.31
C PRO A 3 18.16 -8.58 22.00
N LEU A 4 18.80 -9.75 21.90
CA LEU A 4 19.48 -10.18 20.69
C LEU A 4 18.47 -10.71 19.66
N ILE A 5 18.57 -10.25 18.41
CA ILE A 5 17.84 -10.79 17.27
C ILE A 5 18.45 -12.14 16.93
N LYS A 6 17.72 -13.23 17.18
CA LYS A 6 18.20 -14.62 16.98
C LYS A 6 17.44 -15.36 15.90
N THR A 7 16.29 -14.84 15.48
CA THR A 7 15.38 -15.53 14.56
C THR A 7 15.07 -14.67 13.34
N ILE A 8 14.72 -15.34 12.23
CA ILE A 8 14.28 -14.67 11.00
C ILE A 8 13.01 -13.86 11.24
N GLN A 9 12.12 -14.34 12.12
CA GLN A 9 10.89 -13.62 12.47
C GLN A 9 11.18 -12.29 13.18
N GLN A 10 12.11 -12.29 14.14
CA GLN A 10 12.56 -11.06 14.81
C GLN A 10 13.21 -10.11 13.80
N LEU A 11 14.05 -10.61 12.89
CA LEU A 11 14.66 -9.78 11.85
C LEU A 11 13.62 -9.17 10.91
N LYS A 12 12.60 -9.93 10.50
CA LYS A 12 11.49 -9.41 9.67
C LYS A 12 10.74 -8.30 10.39
N HIS A 13 10.46 -8.49 11.67
CA HIS A 13 9.77 -7.48 12.49
C HIS A 13 10.54 -6.15 12.53
N GLU A 14 11.85 -6.20 12.75
CA GLU A 14 12.68 -4.99 12.77
C GLU A 14 12.74 -4.30 11.40
N ILE A 15 12.76 -5.07 10.30
CA ILE A 15 12.72 -4.48 8.95
C ILE A 15 11.37 -3.81 8.68
N GLU A 16 10.26 -4.46 9.02
CA GLU A 16 8.92 -3.86 8.90
C GLU A 16 8.77 -2.60 9.76
N LEU A 17 9.44 -2.55 10.91
CA LEU A 17 9.49 -1.34 11.75
C LEU A 17 10.26 -0.22 11.04
N LEU A 18 11.42 -0.51 10.47
CA LEU A 18 12.21 0.47 9.71
C LEU A 18 11.45 1.01 8.50
N GLU A 19 10.75 0.15 7.76
CA GLU A 19 9.91 0.57 6.63
C GLU A 19 8.75 1.47 7.06
N ALA A 20 8.14 1.17 8.21
CA ALA A 20 7.10 2.03 8.77
C ALA A 20 7.66 3.39 9.20
N LEU A 21 8.86 3.43 9.78
CA LEU A 21 9.53 4.68 10.16
C LEU A 21 9.90 5.53 8.94
N ASP A 22 10.40 4.91 7.86
CA ASP A 22 10.65 5.60 6.57
C ASP A 22 9.35 6.18 6.00
N GLY A 23 8.25 5.40 6.05
CA GLY A 23 6.93 5.88 5.64
C GLY A 23 6.47 7.11 6.43
N ILE A 24 6.69 7.12 7.76
CA ILE A 24 6.37 8.25 8.65
C ILE A 24 7.26 9.46 8.34
N GLU A 25 8.56 9.28 8.14
CA GLU A 25 9.48 10.36 7.78
C GLU A 25 9.05 11.03 6.47
N ILE A 26 8.71 10.22 5.46
CA ILE A 26 8.23 10.72 4.17
C ILE A 26 6.91 11.48 4.36
N ALA A 27 5.98 10.95 5.17
CA ALA A 27 4.75 11.65 5.47
C ALA A 27 5.04 13.01 6.14
N PHE A 28 5.90 13.05 7.15
CA PHE A 28 6.22 14.29 7.86
C PHE A 28 6.93 15.32 6.98
N THR A 29 7.89 14.89 6.16
CA THR A 29 8.58 15.78 5.20
C THR A 29 7.66 16.26 4.08
N THR A 30 6.67 15.45 3.70
CA THR A 30 5.68 15.79 2.66
C THR A 30 4.61 16.74 3.19
N LEU A 31 4.16 16.55 4.44
CA LEU A 31 3.02 17.22 5.07
C LEU A 31 3.41 18.55 5.77
N ASN A 32 4.13 19.42 5.08
CA ASN A 32 4.48 20.75 5.61
C ASN A 32 3.42 21.78 5.19
N THR A 33 2.54 22.20 6.11
CA THR A 33 1.56 23.25 5.82
C THR A 33 2.23 24.62 5.75
N ASP A 34 1.95 25.40 4.71
CA ASP A 34 2.33 26.81 4.67
C ASP A 34 1.22 27.64 5.35
N PRO A 35 1.51 28.26 6.52
CA PRO A 35 0.53 29.02 7.28
C PRO A 35 0.08 30.30 6.57
N ASN A 36 0.76 30.72 5.50
CA ASN A 36 0.43 31.93 4.74
C ASN A 36 -0.57 31.69 3.61
N THR A 37 -0.93 30.43 3.34
CA THR A 37 -1.90 30.12 2.28
C THR A 37 -3.33 30.20 2.82
N ARG A 38 -4.28 30.54 1.95
CA ARG A 38 -5.72 30.53 2.28
C ARG A 38 -6.35 29.14 2.15
N LEU A 39 -5.58 28.13 1.75
CA LEU A 39 -6.05 26.77 1.56
C LEU A 39 -6.23 26.08 2.91
N ASN A 40 -7.27 25.25 3.01
CA ASN A 40 -7.46 24.40 4.18
C ASN A 40 -6.22 23.51 4.36
N PRO A 41 -5.71 23.32 5.59
CA PRO A 41 -4.59 22.42 5.87
C PRO A 41 -4.73 21.01 5.26
N ILE A 42 -5.96 20.47 5.24
CA ILE A 42 -6.26 19.16 4.64
C ILE A 42 -6.06 19.19 3.12
N ASP A 43 -6.51 20.27 2.46
CA ASP A 43 -6.34 20.44 1.02
C ASP A 43 -4.85 20.61 0.67
N GLN A 44 -4.09 21.33 1.49
CA GLN A 44 -2.63 21.45 1.32
C GLN A 44 -1.94 20.08 1.40
N HIS A 45 -2.31 19.26 2.38
CA HIS A 45 -1.80 17.90 2.53
C HIS A 45 -2.18 17.00 1.36
N TYR A 46 -3.41 17.11 0.86
CA TYR A 46 -3.87 16.35 -0.29
C TYR A 46 -3.09 16.71 -1.56
N GLU A 47 -2.89 18.01 -1.84
CA GLU A 47 -2.06 18.47 -2.97
C GLU A 47 -0.62 17.98 -2.86
N GLN A 48 -0.08 17.92 -1.64
CA GLN A 48 1.25 17.38 -1.36
C GLN A 48 1.36 15.87 -1.64
N LEU A 49 0.26 15.11 -1.72
CA LEU A 49 0.33 13.71 -2.13
C LEU A 49 0.63 13.56 -3.62
N LYS A 50 0.40 14.59 -4.46
CA LYS A 50 0.52 14.50 -5.93
C LYS A 50 -0.22 13.29 -6.52
N CYS A 51 -1.38 13.00 -5.94
CA CYS A 51 -2.16 11.83 -6.22
C CYS A 51 -3.64 12.19 -6.12
N LYS A 52 -4.37 12.02 -7.22
CA LYS A 52 -5.80 12.29 -7.24
C LYS A 52 -6.56 11.06 -6.75
N LEU A 53 -7.52 11.30 -5.87
CA LEU A 53 -8.43 10.30 -5.33
C LEU A 53 -9.85 10.65 -5.77
N TYR A 54 -10.53 9.72 -6.41
CA TYR A 54 -11.93 9.87 -6.81
C TYR A 54 -12.77 8.85 -6.06
N SER A 55 -13.76 9.32 -5.30
CA SER A 55 -14.71 8.44 -4.64
C SER A 55 -15.50 7.65 -5.69
N ILE A 56 -15.64 6.35 -5.47
CA ILE A 56 -16.47 5.46 -6.27
C ILE A 56 -17.72 5.13 -5.48
N GLU A 57 -18.88 5.35 -6.08
CA GLU A 57 -20.16 5.07 -5.45
C GLU A 57 -20.51 3.58 -5.47
N LYS A 58 -21.30 3.14 -4.49
CA LYS A 58 -21.62 1.70 -4.29
C LYS A 58 -22.43 1.09 -5.44
N ASN A 59 -23.13 1.92 -6.22
CA ASN A 59 -23.94 1.52 -7.36
C ASN A 59 -23.14 1.44 -8.66
N GLU A 60 -21.87 1.85 -8.67
CA GLU A 60 -21.02 1.74 -9.85
C GLU A 60 -20.57 0.28 -10.08
N ASP A 61 -20.51 -0.12 -11.35
CA ASP A 61 -20.09 -1.47 -11.75
C ASP A 61 -18.70 -1.83 -11.21
N ILE A 62 -17.81 -0.84 -11.12
CA ILE A 62 -16.46 -1.03 -10.60
C ILE A 62 -16.46 -1.35 -9.10
N TYR A 63 -17.37 -0.74 -8.32
CA TYR A 63 -17.53 -1.08 -6.90
C TYR A 63 -18.01 -2.53 -6.75
N ILE A 64 -19.04 -2.91 -7.52
CA ILE A 64 -19.62 -4.26 -7.49
C ILE A 64 -18.55 -5.30 -7.89
N LEU A 65 -17.73 -5.00 -8.90
CA LEU A 65 -16.62 -5.86 -9.30
C LEU A 65 -15.60 -6.05 -8.18
N ILE A 66 -15.22 -4.95 -7.53
CA ILE A 66 -14.29 -4.92 -6.41
C ILE A 66 -14.82 -5.72 -5.22
N ASP A 67 -16.08 -5.52 -4.84
CA ASP A 67 -16.72 -6.26 -3.76
C ASP A 67 -16.78 -7.75 -4.05
N LYS A 68 -17.18 -8.12 -5.27
CA LYS A 68 -17.15 -9.52 -5.71
C LYS A 68 -15.74 -10.09 -5.68
N TYR A 69 -14.73 -9.32 -6.08
CA TYR A 69 -13.33 -9.75 -6.03
C TYR A 69 -12.86 -9.96 -4.59
N LEU A 70 -13.23 -9.07 -3.65
CA LEU A 70 -12.92 -9.22 -2.23
C LEU A 70 -13.53 -10.50 -1.65
N GLN A 71 -14.83 -10.70 -1.85
CA GLN A 71 -15.55 -11.85 -1.28
C GLN A 71 -15.08 -13.18 -1.89
N SER A 72 -14.82 -13.22 -3.20
CA SER A 72 -14.38 -14.44 -3.89
C SER A 72 -12.92 -14.82 -3.59
N THR A 73 -12.09 -13.86 -3.19
CA THR A 73 -10.66 -14.09 -2.92
C THR A 73 -10.32 -14.15 -1.44
N HIS A 74 -11.33 -14.05 -0.56
CA HIS A 74 -11.15 -14.25 0.87
C HIS A 74 -10.71 -15.69 1.17
N ALA A 75 -9.54 -15.83 1.78
CA ALA A 75 -8.92 -17.14 1.99
C ALA A 75 -9.71 -17.98 3.01
N SER A 76 -10.07 -19.21 2.64
CA SER A 76 -10.83 -20.14 3.51
C SER A 76 -10.12 -20.51 4.81
N THR A 77 -8.81 -20.27 4.92
CA THR A 77 -8.02 -20.48 6.13
C THR A 77 -8.08 -19.29 7.10
N HIS A 78 -8.67 -18.15 6.71
CA HIS A 78 -8.73 -16.91 7.48
C HIS A 78 -10.16 -16.54 7.91
N GLN A 79 -10.93 -17.52 8.40
CA GLN A 79 -12.33 -17.33 8.81
C GLN A 79 -12.52 -16.60 10.15
N GLN A 80 -11.42 -16.16 10.78
CA GLN A 80 -11.45 -15.51 12.09
C GLN A 80 -12.08 -14.11 12.04
N TYR A 81 -12.14 -13.49 10.85
CA TYR A 81 -12.71 -12.18 10.60
C TYR A 81 -13.47 -12.18 9.27
N LYS A 82 -14.27 -11.13 9.06
CA LYS A 82 -14.90 -10.81 7.77
C LYS A 82 -14.47 -9.42 7.35
N MET A 83 -14.31 -9.23 6.05
CA MET A 83 -13.98 -7.92 5.48
C MET A 83 -15.21 -7.33 4.80
N GLU A 84 -15.47 -6.06 5.07
CA GLU A 84 -16.52 -5.26 4.45
C GLU A 84 -15.91 -3.99 3.87
N ILE A 85 -16.41 -3.58 2.70
CA ILE A 85 -15.90 -2.38 2.02
C ILE A 85 -16.64 -1.15 2.53
N GLU A 86 -15.92 -0.30 3.27
CA GLU A 86 -16.45 0.98 3.72
C GLU A 86 -16.50 2.01 2.58
N HIS A 87 -15.35 2.23 1.93
CA HIS A 87 -15.18 3.18 0.82
C HIS A 87 -14.24 2.63 -0.25
N VAL A 88 -14.45 3.05 -1.49
CA VAL A 88 -13.57 2.76 -2.63
C VAL A 88 -13.13 4.07 -3.27
N PHE A 89 -11.83 4.18 -3.52
CA PHE A 89 -11.27 5.34 -4.20
C PHE A 89 -10.48 4.88 -5.43
N LYS A 90 -10.76 5.49 -6.57
CA LYS A 90 -9.87 5.42 -7.74
C LYS A 90 -8.66 6.30 -7.46
N VAL A 91 -7.47 5.71 -7.59
CA VAL A 91 -6.19 6.37 -7.35
C VAL A 91 -5.54 6.70 -8.70
N GLU A 92 -5.19 7.97 -8.90
CA GLU A 92 -4.46 8.44 -10.09
C GLU A 92 -3.24 9.24 -9.67
N ARG A 93 -2.07 8.58 -9.71
CA ARG A 93 -0.78 9.20 -9.39
C ARG A 93 -0.23 9.98 -10.59
N GLU A 94 0.42 11.10 -10.29
CA GLU A 94 1.12 11.88 -11.30
C GLU A 94 2.19 11.03 -12.00
N ASN A 95 2.23 11.06 -13.34
CA ASN A 95 3.21 10.36 -14.20
C ASN A 95 3.20 8.81 -14.14
N GLU A 96 2.34 8.15 -13.35
CA GLU A 96 2.35 6.68 -13.31
C GLU A 96 1.86 6.06 -14.62
N ASN A 97 0.83 6.65 -15.25
CA ASN A 97 0.31 6.19 -16.54
C ASN A 97 1.33 6.28 -17.68
N THR A 98 2.24 7.26 -17.64
CA THR A 98 3.29 7.42 -18.67
C THR A 98 4.49 6.51 -18.43
N LEU A 99 4.77 6.17 -17.16
CA LEU A 99 5.81 5.23 -16.78
C LEU A 99 5.37 3.76 -16.91
N PHE A 100 4.07 3.51 -17.00
CA PHE A 100 3.51 2.17 -17.14
C PHE A 100 3.91 1.55 -18.49
N LYS A 101 4.56 0.40 -18.43
CA LYS A 101 4.92 -0.40 -19.61
C LYS A 101 3.97 -1.57 -19.72
N ASP A 102 3.24 -1.64 -20.83
CA ASP A 102 2.43 -2.80 -21.14
C ASP A 102 3.34 -3.96 -21.59
N VAL A 103 3.46 -4.99 -20.76
CA VAL A 103 4.22 -6.20 -21.08
C VAL A 103 3.32 -7.42 -21.31
N GLY A 104 2.00 -7.22 -21.33
CA GLY A 104 0.99 -8.26 -21.45
C GLY A 104 0.71 -9.00 -20.13
N ASN A 105 -0.47 -9.64 -20.07
CA ASN A 105 -1.03 -10.32 -18.88
C ASN A 105 -1.41 -9.37 -17.72
N LYS A 106 -2.25 -8.36 -18.02
CA LYS A 106 -2.71 -7.37 -17.06
C LYS A 106 -3.66 -7.97 -16.05
N MET A 107 -3.28 -7.91 -14.78
CA MET A 107 -4.09 -8.38 -13.67
C MET A 107 -4.29 -7.27 -12.63
N LEU A 108 -5.46 -7.27 -12.00
CA LEU A 108 -5.73 -6.50 -10.80
C LEU A 108 -5.32 -7.37 -9.60
N LEU A 109 -4.46 -6.86 -8.73
CA LEU A 109 -3.95 -7.60 -7.57
C LEU A 109 -4.05 -6.77 -6.29
N TRP A 110 -4.04 -7.45 -5.15
CA TRP A 110 -4.13 -6.84 -3.83
C TRP A 110 -2.76 -6.41 -3.31
N HIS A 111 -2.70 -5.22 -2.70
CA HIS A 111 -1.55 -4.78 -1.90
C HIS A 111 -2.03 -4.21 -0.57
N GLY A 112 -1.67 -4.88 0.53
CA GLY A 112 -1.91 -4.41 1.89
C GLY A 112 -0.68 -3.73 2.47
N SER A 113 -0.85 -2.59 3.13
CA SER A 113 0.22 -1.90 3.85
C SER A 113 -0.30 -1.30 5.16
N ARG A 114 0.62 -0.85 6.03
CA ARG A 114 0.27 -0.11 7.25
C ARG A 114 -0.29 1.27 6.89
N LEU A 115 -1.20 1.80 7.72
CA LEU A 115 -1.82 3.11 7.48
C LEU A 115 -0.78 4.22 7.27
N ALA A 116 0.26 4.22 8.10
CA ALA A 116 1.36 5.19 8.05
C ALA A 116 2.10 5.23 6.71
N ASN A 117 2.10 4.13 5.97
CA ASN A 117 2.84 4.02 4.71
C ASN A 117 2.06 4.60 3.52
N PHE A 118 0.73 4.76 3.63
CA PHE A 118 -0.09 5.16 2.48
C PHE A 118 0.23 6.55 1.97
N ALA A 119 0.60 7.50 2.83
CA ALA A 119 1.05 8.82 2.38
C ALA A 119 2.30 8.70 1.48
N GLY A 120 3.28 7.90 1.89
CA GLY A 120 4.48 7.60 1.11
C GLY A 120 4.16 6.85 -0.19
N ILE A 121 3.26 5.86 -0.15
CA ILE A 121 2.84 5.09 -1.33
C ILE A 121 2.05 5.97 -2.32
N MET A 122 1.20 6.87 -1.85
CA MET A 122 0.45 7.80 -2.69
C MET A 122 1.35 8.87 -3.31
N ARG A 123 2.40 9.30 -2.61
CA ARG A 123 3.36 10.28 -3.14
C ARG A 123 4.39 9.68 -4.07
N GLN A 124 5.06 8.61 -3.66
CA GLN A 124 6.25 8.08 -4.33
C GLN A 124 6.04 6.76 -5.07
N GLY A 125 5.01 6.01 -4.69
CA GLY A 125 4.62 4.77 -5.33
C GLY A 125 5.08 3.59 -4.50
N LEU A 126 4.84 2.40 -5.02
CA LEU A 126 5.42 1.20 -4.42
C LEU A 126 6.90 1.15 -4.83
N ARG A 127 7.78 1.13 -3.84
CA ARG A 127 9.24 1.13 -4.04
C ARG A 127 9.80 -0.25 -3.71
N ILE A 128 10.86 -0.60 -4.42
CA ILE A 128 11.70 -1.75 -4.09
C ILE A 128 12.56 -1.35 -2.89
N ALA A 129 12.83 -2.29 -1.99
CA ALA A 129 13.68 -2.00 -0.85
C ALA A 129 15.11 -1.67 -1.27
N PRO A 130 15.79 -0.81 -0.50
CA PRO A 130 17.15 -0.39 -0.79
C PRO A 130 18.15 -1.57 -0.77
N PRO A 131 19.25 -1.51 -1.54
CA PRO A 131 20.24 -2.58 -1.63
C PRO A 131 20.92 -2.92 -0.30
N GLU A 132 20.92 -1.99 0.65
CA GLU A 132 21.45 -2.12 2.00
C GLU A 132 20.58 -3.01 2.91
N ALA A 133 19.35 -3.36 2.51
CA ALA A 133 18.45 -4.18 3.30
C ALA A 133 18.99 -5.63 3.51
N PRO A 134 18.82 -6.23 4.70
CA PRO A 134 19.42 -7.53 5.05
C PRO A 134 19.09 -8.68 4.09
N GLY A 135 20.03 -9.60 3.89
CA GLY A 135 19.93 -10.71 2.94
C GLY A 135 18.69 -11.61 3.03
N VAL A 136 18.16 -11.82 4.23
CA VAL A 136 17.07 -12.77 4.53
C VAL A 136 15.70 -12.23 4.09
N SER A 137 15.62 -10.93 3.82
CA SER A 137 14.47 -10.27 3.20
C SER A 137 14.65 -10.08 1.68
N LYS A 138 15.78 -10.51 1.08
CA LYS A 138 16.05 -10.32 -0.36
C LYS A 138 15.07 -11.00 -1.30
N ILE A 139 14.38 -12.05 -0.87
CA ILE A 139 13.29 -12.62 -1.67
C ILE A 139 12.09 -11.67 -1.59
N ASN A 140 11.73 -11.23 -0.37
CA ASN A 140 10.53 -10.46 -0.04
C ASN A 140 10.58 -8.94 -0.19
N LEU A 141 11.72 -8.35 -0.52
CA LEU A 141 11.87 -6.89 -0.53
C LEU A 141 12.52 -6.37 -1.81
N LYS A 142 13.05 -7.25 -2.66
CA LYS A 142 13.52 -6.89 -4.00
C LYS A 142 12.38 -6.70 -5.01
N PHE A 143 11.17 -7.10 -4.65
CA PHE A 143 9.99 -7.07 -5.50
C PHE A 143 8.84 -6.37 -4.78
N ILE A 144 7.95 -5.76 -5.54
CA ILE A 144 6.69 -5.26 -5.02
C ILE A 144 5.76 -6.46 -4.87
N TYR A 145 5.21 -6.65 -3.66
CA TYR A 145 4.35 -7.78 -3.34
C TYR A 145 2.91 -7.51 -3.69
N TYR A 146 2.33 -8.49 -4.38
CA TYR A 146 0.94 -8.52 -4.78
C TYR A 146 0.34 -9.87 -4.42
N GLU A 147 -0.88 -9.87 -3.91
CA GLU A 147 -1.60 -11.09 -3.56
C GLU A 147 -2.83 -11.26 -4.45
N CYS A 148 -3.11 -12.51 -4.82
CA CYS A 148 -4.36 -12.87 -5.50
C CYS A 148 -5.49 -13.18 -4.51
N LYS A 149 -5.14 -13.42 -3.24
CA LYS A 149 -6.08 -13.60 -2.13
C LYS A 149 -6.07 -12.35 -1.27
N CYS A 150 -7.25 -11.92 -0.83
CA CYS A 150 -7.33 -10.84 0.12
C CYS A 150 -7.27 -11.41 1.54
N VAL A 151 -6.25 -11.02 2.28
CA VAL A 151 -5.98 -11.47 3.65
C VAL A 151 -5.60 -10.26 4.50
N GLU A 152 -6.29 -10.07 5.63
CA GLU A 152 -5.79 -9.24 6.71
C GLU A 152 -4.55 -9.92 7.31
N ASN A 153 -3.42 -9.22 7.20
CA ASN A 153 -2.19 -9.66 7.84
C ASN A 153 -2.42 -9.55 9.36
N VAL A 154 -2.42 -10.69 10.07
CA VAL A 154 -2.90 -10.87 11.46
C VAL A 154 -2.21 -9.95 12.48
N ASN A 155 -1.10 -9.29 12.12
CA ASN A 155 -0.40 -8.32 12.95
C ASN A 155 -0.89 -6.87 12.79
N ASN A 156 -1.87 -6.59 11.93
CA ASN A 156 -2.18 -5.24 11.47
C ASN A 156 -3.69 -4.95 11.58
N GLN A 157 -4.17 -4.64 12.80
CA GLN A 157 -5.59 -4.41 13.13
C GLN A 157 -6.25 -3.17 12.45
N GLN A 158 -5.62 -2.57 11.43
CA GLN A 158 -6.12 -1.42 10.67
C GLN A 158 -5.78 -1.54 9.18
N SER A 159 -6.06 -2.70 8.58
CA SER A 159 -5.78 -2.96 7.16
C SER A 159 -6.69 -2.10 6.27
N ARG A 160 -6.17 -1.00 5.72
CA ARG A 160 -6.78 -0.37 4.53
C ARG A 160 -6.12 -0.98 3.30
N ILE A 161 -6.93 -1.43 2.35
CA ILE A 161 -6.45 -2.09 1.14
C ILE A 161 -6.49 -1.08 0.00
N VAL A 162 -5.37 -0.92 -0.69
CA VAL A 162 -5.33 -0.14 -1.93
C VAL A 162 -5.23 -1.10 -3.10
N PHE A 163 -6.14 -0.93 -4.05
CA PHE A 163 -6.06 -1.58 -5.34
C PHE A 163 -4.93 -0.93 -6.11
N LYS A 164 -3.93 -1.73 -6.51
CA LYS A 164 -3.00 -1.30 -7.53
C LYS A 164 -3.07 -2.26 -8.70
N GLN A 165 -3.39 -1.72 -9.86
CA GLN A 165 -3.20 -2.44 -11.12
C GLN A 165 -1.72 -2.34 -11.46
N GLN A 166 -0.93 -3.39 -11.19
CA GLN A 166 0.45 -3.47 -11.67
C GLN A 166 0.92 -4.93 -11.80
N GLU A 167 1.62 -5.19 -12.91
CA GLU A 167 2.07 -6.51 -13.31
C GLU A 167 3.36 -6.94 -12.59
N ILE A 168 3.45 -8.25 -12.37
CA ILE A 168 4.64 -8.93 -11.86
C ILE A 168 5.72 -8.87 -12.93
N LEU A 169 6.82 -8.14 -12.66
CA LEU A 169 8.05 -8.24 -13.43
C LEU A 169 8.59 -9.67 -13.33
N ARG A 170 8.45 -10.45 -14.41
CA ARG A 170 9.31 -11.63 -14.61
C ARG A 170 10.71 -11.13 -14.97
N ILE A 171 11.68 -11.42 -14.11
CA ILE A 171 13.06 -11.70 -14.55
C ILE A 171 13.10 -13.19 -14.87
#